data_AF-A0AA35S2A0-F1
#
_entry.id   AF-A0AA35S2A0-F1
#
_cell.length_a   1.000
_cell.length_b   1.000
_cell.length_c   1.000
_cell.angle_alpha   90.00
_cell.angle_beta   90.00
_cell.angle_gamma   90.00
#
_symmetry.space_group_name_H-M   'P 1'
#
loop_
_entity.id
_entity.type
_entity.pdbx_description
1 polymer ?
#
loop_
_entity_poly.entity_id
_entity_poly.type
_entity_poly.pdbx_seq_one_letter_code
_entity_poly.pdbx_strand_id
1 'polypeptide(L)'
;MRPDSDYGVSKAFGEILARYYCARWGMESICLRIGSVRDDDDPTTDPRFLRTWLSHRDLVHLVECCLRANVSYGVYYAISNNKGAFWDLSNARAELGYDPQDDASRRSPR
;
A
#
# COMPACT_ATOMS: atom_id res chain seq x y z
N MET A 1 -14.33 2.63 7.29
CA MET A 1 -13.26 3.61 6.99
C MET A 1 -13.42 4.83 7.88
N ARG A 2 -12.33 5.51 8.23
CA ARG A 2 -12.33 6.76 9.00
C ARG A 2 -11.29 7.72 8.39
N PRO A 3 -11.64 8.44 7.31
CA PRO A 3 -10.72 9.40 6.68
C PRO A 3 -10.44 10.58 7.61
N ASP A 4 -9.26 11.18 7.46
CA ASP A 4 -8.76 12.30 8.27
C ASP A 4 -8.82 13.66 7.55
N SER A 5 -9.18 13.66 6.26
CA SER A 5 -9.14 14.82 5.37
C SER A 5 -10.08 14.62 4.16
N ASP A 6 -10.40 15.71 3.46
CA ASP A 6 -11.16 15.66 2.19
C ASP A 6 -10.44 14.83 1.13
N TYR A 7 -9.11 14.86 1.14
CA TYR A 7 -8.30 13.96 0.31
C TYR A 7 -8.59 12.49 0.64
N GLY A 8 -8.59 12.12 1.91
CA GLY A 8 -8.96 10.77 2.36
C GLY A 8 -10.38 10.38 1.96
N VAL A 9 -11.34 11.30 2.05
CA VAL A 9 -12.73 11.09 1.58
C VAL A 9 -12.75 10.80 0.08
N SER A 10 -12.00 11.57 -0.72
CA SER A 10 -11.92 11.35 -2.17
C SER A 10 -11.36 9.98 -2.55
N LYS A 11 -10.36 9.49 -1.79
CA LYS A 11 -9.80 8.15 -1.98
C LYS A 11 -10.77 7.05 -1.55
N ALA A 12 -11.50 7.25 -0.46
CA ALA A 12 -12.55 6.34 -0.04
C ALA A 12 -13.67 6.21 -1.09
N PHE A 13 -14.07 7.33 -1.71
CA PHE A 13 -14.98 7.32 -2.84
C PHE A 13 -14.42 6.49 -4.02
N GLY A 14 -13.14 6.66 -4.35
CA GLY A 14 -12.46 5.89 -5.39
C GLY A 14 -12.50 4.37 -5.15
N GLU A 15 -12.26 3.91 -3.92
CA GLU A 15 -12.36 2.48 -3.57
C GLU A 15 -13.78 1.93 -3.81
N ILE A 16 -14.81 2.67 -3.38
CA ILE A 16 -16.21 2.27 -3.57
C ILE A 16 -16.56 2.24 -5.07
N LEU A 17 -16.09 3.24 -5.83
CA LEU A 17 -16.30 3.32 -7.27
C LEU A 17 -15.66 2.14 -8.00
N ALA A 18 -14.41 1.82 -7.66
CA ALA A 18 -13.70 0.66 -8.21
C ALA A 18 -14.46 -0.65 -7.95
N ARG A 19 -14.94 -0.85 -6.71
CA ARG A 19 -15.75 -2.02 -6.37
C ARG A 19 -17.04 -2.10 -7.19
N TYR A 20 -17.73 -0.96 -7.34
CA TYR A 20 -18.96 -0.88 -8.13
C TYR A 20 -18.69 -1.25 -9.59
N TYR A 21 -17.61 -0.72 -10.19
CA TYR A 21 -17.29 -1.01 -11.58
C TYR A 21 -16.84 -2.45 -11.82
N CYS A 22 -16.08 -3.04 -10.88
CA CYS A 22 -15.75 -4.45 -10.90
C CYS A 22 -17.01 -5.32 -10.86
N ALA A 23 -17.92 -5.08 -9.92
CA ALA A 23 -19.14 -5.87 -9.77
C ALA A 23 -20.12 -5.70 -10.95
N ARG A 24 -20.18 -4.50 -11.55
CA ARG A 24 -21.14 -4.19 -12.61
C ARG A 24 -20.66 -4.53 -14.01
N TRP A 25 -19.37 -4.35 -14.29
CA TRP A 25 -18.80 -4.50 -15.63
C TRP A 25 -17.58 -5.43 -15.71
N GLY A 26 -17.19 -6.06 -14.61
CA GLY A 26 -16.01 -6.93 -14.57
C GLY A 26 -14.68 -6.18 -14.70
N MET A 27 -14.68 -4.86 -14.49
CA MET A 27 -13.45 -4.07 -14.54
C MET A 27 -12.57 -4.40 -13.33
N GLU A 28 -11.47 -5.11 -13.56
CA GLU A 28 -10.58 -5.49 -12.47
C GLU A 28 -9.90 -4.26 -11.86
N SER A 29 -9.82 -4.19 -10.53
CA SER A 29 -9.35 -3.01 -9.83
C SER A 29 -8.73 -3.35 -8.48
N ILE A 30 -7.44 -3.08 -8.34
CA ILE A 30 -6.71 -3.19 -7.08
C ILE A 30 -6.48 -1.79 -6.51
N CYS A 31 -6.93 -1.55 -5.29
CA CYS A 31 -6.76 -0.28 -4.59
C CYS A 31 -5.62 -0.38 -3.56
N LEU A 32 -4.56 0.39 -3.77
CA LEU A 32 -3.42 0.47 -2.86
C LEU A 32 -3.55 1.68 -1.92
N ARG A 33 -3.68 1.42 -0.62
CA ARG A 33 -3.58 2.43 0.43
C ARG A 33 -2.13 2.68 0.76
N ILE A 34 -1.52 3.58 -0.02
CA ILE A 34 -0.11 3.94 0.09
C ILE A 34 0.16 4.59 1.45
N GLY A 35 1.16 4.06 2.16
CA GLY A 35 1.68 4.66 3.39
C GLY A 35 2.47 5.94 3.12
N SER A 36 3.80 5.87 3.17
CA SER A 36 4.68 7.01 2.96
C SER A 36 5.76 6.67 1.94
N VAL A 37 5.57 7.16 0.71
CA VAL A 37 6.58 7.17 -0.35
C VAL A 37 7.19 8.56 -0.37
N ARG A 38 8.52 8.65 -0.27
CA ARG A 38 9.25 9.92 -0.26
C ARG A 38 10.21 9.99 -1.42
N ASP A 39 10.47 11.18 -1.93
CA ASP A 39 11.36 11.37 -3.08
C ASP A 39 12.81 10.97 -2.78
N ASP A 40 13.25 11.19 -1.53
CA ASP A 40 14.59 10.83 -1.03
C ASP A 40 14.72 9.34 -0.64
N ASP A 41 13.61 8.59 -0.65
CA ASP A 41 13.50 7.23 -0.15
C ASP A 41 14.03 7.06 1.29
N ASP A 42 14.01 8.12 2.10
CA ASP A 42 14.56 8.14 3.47
C ASP A 42 13.45 8.24 4.54
N PRO A 43 13.18 7.15 5.30
CA PRO A 43 12.18 7.15 6.35
C PRO A 43 12.66 7.72 7.69
N THR A 44 13.93 8.11 7.82
CA THR A 44 14.52 8.50 9.12
C THR A 44 14.20 9.93 9.56
N THR A 45 13.64 10.73 8.65
CA THR A 45 13.32 12.15 8.87
C THR A 45 12.16 12.40 9.82
N ASP A 46 11.24 11.43 9.98
CA ASP A 46 10.08 11.52 10.88
C ASP A 46 9.75 10.14 11.48
N PRO A 47 9.56 10.02 12.81
CA PRO A 47 9.16 8.77 13.47
C PRO A 47 7.91 8.10 12.87
N ARG A 48 6.98 8.86 12.28
CA ARG A 48 5.80 8.33 11.60
C ARG A 48 6.18 7.49 10.38
N PHE A 49 7.19 7.89 9.62
CA PHE A 49 7.62 7.17 8.42
C PHE A 49 8.23 5.82 8.78
N LEU A 50 8.89 5.70 9.93
CA LEU A 50 9.43 4.41 10.39
C LEU A 50 8.39 3.28 10.45
N ARG A 51 7.10 3.60 10.57
CA ARG A 51 6.01 2.61 10.65
C ARG A 51 5.18 2.51 9.37
N THR A 52 5.29 3.50 8.49
CA THR A 52 4.39 3.67 7.33
C THR A 52 5.13 3.78 6.01
N TRP A 53 6.46 3.73 6.03
CA TRP A 53 7.28 3.86 4.84
C TRP A 53 7.02 2.76 3.82
N LEU A 54 7.05 3.13 2.55
CA LEU A 54 7.08 2.24 1.42
C LEU A 54 8.29 2.62 0.59
N SER A 55 9.29 1.74 0.56
CA SER A 55 10.48 1.97 -0.25
C SER A 55 10.12 1.97 -1.74
N HIS A 56 10.91 2.66 -2.56
CA HIS A 56 10.71 2.62 -4.01
C HIS A 56 10.79 1.19 -4.56
N ARG A 57 11.70 0.36 -4.03
CA ARG A 57 11.84 -1.04 -4.43
C ARG A 57 10.59 -1.85 -4.11
N ASP A 58 10.07 -1.72 -2.90
CA ASP A 58 8.90 -2.45 -2.44
C ASP A 58 7.61 -1.94 -3.11
N LEU A 59 7.55 -0.66 -3.52
CA LEU A 59 6.46 -0.13 -4.34
C LEU A 59 6.43 -0.80 -5.72
N VAL A 60 7.59 -0.86 -6.40
CA VAL A 60 7.69 -1.51 -7.72
C VAL A 60 7.30 -2.98 -7.60
N HIS A 61 7.86 -3.69 -6.61
CA HIS A 61 7.51 -5.09 -6.35
C HIS A 61 6.01 -5.28 -6.12
N LEU A 62 5.36 -4.42 -5.32
CA LEU A 62 3.92 -4.50 -5.08
C LEU A 62 3.10 -4.31 -6.36
N VAL A 63 3.48 -3.35 -7.21
CA VAL A 63 2.81 -3.13 -8.50
C VAL A 63 2.99 -4.33 -9.43
N GLU A 64 4.17 -4.94 -9.47
CA GLU A 64 4.41 -6.17 -10.22
C GLU A 64 3.56 -7.34 -9.72
N CYS A 65 3.43 -7.50 -8.40
CA CYS A 65 2.52 -8.46 -7.78
C CYS A 65 1.07 -8.22 -8.20
N CYS A 66 0.60 -6.97 -8.18
CA CYS A 66 -0.77 -6.62 -8.58
C CYS A 66 -1.05 -6.99 -10.04
N LEU A 67 -0.09 -6.77 -10.95
CA LEU A 67 -0.24 -7.07 -12.37
C LEU A 67 -0.25 -8.58 -12.66
N ARG A 68 0.28 -9.41 -11.76
CA ARG A 68 0.34 -10.88 -11.89
C ARG A 68 -0.74 -11.60 -11.09
N ALA A 69 -1.36 -10.92 -10.14
CA ALA A 69 -2.36 -11.50 -9.27
C ALA A 69 -3.65 -11.83 -10.02
N ASN A 70 -4.26 -12.97 -9.70
CA ASN A 70 -5.57 -13.34 -10.21
C ASN A 70 -6.67 -12.82 -9.25
N VAL A 71 -6.79 -11.50 -9.16
CA VAL A 71 -7.71 -10.81 -8.24
C VAL A 71 -8.51 -9.76 -9.01
N SER A 72 -9.82 -9.93 -9.07
CA SER A 72 -10.68 -8.96 -9.76
C SER A 72 -10.91 -7.68 -8.95
N TYR A 73 -10.94 -7.74 -7.62
CA TYR A 73 -10.98 -6.54 -6.77
C TYR A 73 -10.35 -6.81 -5.40
N GLY A 74 -9.57 -5.84 -4.92
CA GLY A 74 -9.00 -5.90 -3.57
C GLY A 74 -8.52 -4.54 -3.07
N VAL A 75 -8.43 -4.40 -1.74
CA VAL A 75 -7.86 -3.22 -1.09
C VAL A 75 -6.73 -3.67 -0.18
N TYR A 76 -5.54 -3.10 -0.39
CA TYR A 76 -4.32 -3.51 0.30
C TYR A 76 -3.59 -2.31 0.86
N TYR A 77 -3.05 -2.43 2.08
CA TYR A 77 -2.08 -1.46 2.57
C TYR A 77 -0.76 -1.66 1.83
N ALA A 78 -0.18 -0.55 1.37
CA ALA A 78 1.06 -0.54 0.63
C ALA A 78 2.14 0.12 1.50
N ILE A 79 2.87 -0.74 2.22
CA ILE A 79 4.04 -0.40 3.03
C ILE A 79 5.11 -1.49 2.91
N SER A 80 6.35 -1.12 3.17
CA SER A 80 7.45 -2.05 3.37
C SER A 80 7.25 -2.87 4.65
N ASN A 81 8.13 -3.85 4.92
CA ASN A 81 8.06 -4.74 6.08
C ASN A 81 8.55 -4.06 7.37
N ASN A 82 8.02 -2.86 7.65
CA ASN A 82 8.49 -2.00 8.71
C ASN A 82 8.20 -2.58 10.10
N LYS A 83 9.21 -2.60 10.95
CA LYS A 83 9.04 -2.98 12.35
C LYS A 83 8.06 -2.03 13.06
N GLY A 84 7.05 -2.60 13.70
CA GLY A 84 6.04 -1.83 14.44
C GLY A 84 4.96 -1.19 13.57
N ALA A 85 4.88 -1.56 12.28
CA ALA A 85 3.72 -1.24 11.44
C ALA A 85 2.40 -1.63 12.13
N PHE A 86 1.36 -0.84 11.90
CA PHE A 86 0.02 -1.05 12.48
C PHE A 86 -1.01 -1.49 11.44
N TRP A 87 -0.56 -1.72 10.20
CA TRP A 87 -1.37 -2.24 9.11
C TRP A 87 -1.02 -3.70 8.85
N ASP A 88 -2.04 -4.53 8.71
CA ASP A 88 -1.89 -5.94 8.36
C ASP A 88 -1.70 -6.09 6.84
N LEU A 89 -0.67 -6.85 6.46
CA LEU A 89 -0.32 -7.16 5.07
C LEU A 89 -0.64 -8.62 4.71
N SER A 90 -1.30 -9.37 5.60
CA SER A 90 -1.58 -10.79 5.40
C SER A 90 -2.41 -11.05 4.13
N ASN A 91 -3.36 -10.17 3.80
CA ASN A 91 -4.12 -10.29 2.56
C ASN A 91 -3.27 -10.00 1.32
N ALA A 92 -2.37 -9.01 1.35
CA ALA A 92 -1.46 -8.73 0.25
C ALA A 92 -0.49 -9.90 0.00
N ARG A 93 0.00 -10.53 1.07
CA ARG A 93 0.82 -11.75 0.99
C ARG A 93 0.05 -12.91 0.39
N ALA A 94 -1.17 -13.16 0.87
CA ALA A 94 -1.96 -14.32 0.46
C ALA A 94 -2.52 -14.20 -0.96
N GLU A 95 -3.00 -13.02 -1.33
CA GLU A 95 -3.75 -12.81 -2.58
C GLU A 95 -2.87 -12.26 -3.71
N LEU A 96 -1.85 -11.45 -3.39
CA LEU A 96 -0.96 -10.85 -4.40
C LEU A 96 0.42 -11.51 -4.43
N GLY A 97 0.77 -12.33 -3.43
CA GLY A 97 2.14 -12.84 -3.27
C GLY A 97 3.13 -11.76 -2.85
N TYR A 98 2.67 -10.63 -2.30
CA TYR A 98 3.53 -9.51 -1.96
C TYR A 98 4.27 -9.73 -0.64
N ASP A 99 5.56 -10.03 -0.72
CA ASP A 99 6.46 -10.10 0.44
C ASP A 99 7.50 -8.94 0.41
N PRO A 100 7.25 -7.82 1.11
CA PRO A 100 8.16 -6.67 1.11
C PRO A 100 9.51 -7.01 1.75
N GLN A 101 10.57 -6.44 1.19
CA GLN A 101 11.95 -6.79 1.56
C GLN A 101 12.65 -5.70 2.38
N ASP A 102 12.19 -4.45 2.30
CA ASP A 102 12.75 -3.35 3.10
C ASP A 102 12.07 -3.21 4.46
N ASP A 103 12.79 -2.62 5.41
CA ASP A 103 12.31 -2.28 6.75
C ASP A 103 12.96 -0.95 7.15
N ALA A 104 12.15 0.06 7.47
CA ALA A 104 12.63 1.38 7.87
C ALA A 104 13.61 1.34 9.06
N SER A 105 13.49 0.37 9.97
CA SER A 105 14.38 0.25 11.14
C SER A 105 15.82 -0.11 10.79
N ARG A 106 16.07 -0.55 9.55
CA ARG A 106 17.41 -0.89 9.03
C ARG A 106 18.08 0.27 8.29
N ARG A 107 17.36 1.39 8.11
CA ARG A 107 17.90 2.60 7.47
C ARG A 107 18.63 3.44 8.52
N SER A 108 19.84 3.88 8.19
CA SER A 108 20.56 4.91 8.95
C SER A 108 20.23 6.28 8.38
N PRO A 109 20.14 7.34 9.22
CA PRO A 109 20.00 8.70 8.72
C PRO A 109 21.15 9.03 7.78
N ARG A 110 20.83 9.66 6.64
CA ARG A 110 21.84 10.18 5.71
C ARG A 110 22.42 11.51 6.18
#